data_AF-A0A7K4BFX5-F1
#
_entry.id   AF-A0A7K4BFX5-F1
#
_cell.length_a   1.000
_cell.length_b   1.000
_cell.length_c   1.000
_cell.angle_alpha   90.00
_cell.angle_beta   90.00
_cell.angle_gamma   90.00
#
_symmetry.space_group_name_H-M   'P 1'
#
loop_
_entity.id
_entity.type
_entity.pdbx_description
1 polymer ?
#
loop_
_entity_poly.entity_id
_entity_poly.type
_entity_poly.pdbx_seq_one_letter_code
_entity_poly.pdbx_strand_id
1 'polypeptide(L)'
;RGARVVAIEIDPALVDELEFLFADEIAKGSLEIIPGDATKVDFPPFDIAVANLPYSASSEITFRLLESGFEVAVLMYQKEFARRMIAQPGTRGVGRLSVMVQTYASVKPLLELSPNAFRPKPQVRSWVVRITPHEPPYPLADRRIYADVVRVLFSYRRKTIRKGLRSGKNTFEATAVEQAIADLPDDLLRQRPENLSLEEFALIANRMSGC
;
A
#
# COMPACT_ATOMS: atom_id res chain seq x y z
N ARG A 1 -21.24 9.30 21.06
CA ARG A 1 -20.12 10.25 20.83
C ARG A 1 -19.94 10.33 19.32
N GLY A 2 -19.87 11.54 18.74
CA GLY A 2 -19.60 11.73 17.30
C GLY A 2 -18.11 11.65 17.01
N ALA A 3 -17.74 11.37 15.76
CA ALA A 3 -16.36 11.45 15.27
C ALA A 3 -16.08 12.86 14.76
N ARG A 4 -14.82 13.32 14.87
CA ARG A 4 -14.31 14.44 14.07
C ARG A 4 -13.86 13.88 12.72
N VAL A 5 -14.29 14.48 11.63
CA VAL A 5 -13.98 14.05 10.27
C VAL A 5 -13.11 15.12 9.60
N VAL A 6 -12.06 14.68 8.92
CA VAL A 6 -11.32 15.51 7.98
C VAL A 6 -11.50 14.92 6.59
N ALA A 7 -12.08 15.68 5.68
CA ALA A 7 -12.28 15.31 4.29
C ALA A 7 -11.22 15.98 3.41
N ILE A 8 -10.63 15.24 2.47
CA ILE A 8 -9.72 15.80 1.46
C ILE A 8 -10.42 15.67 0.11
N GLU A 9 -10.65 16.79 -0.58
CA GLU A 9 -11.33 16.85 -1.88
C GLU A 9 -10.54 17.72 -2.87
N ILE A 10 -10.32 17.21 -4.07
CA ILE A 10 -9.52 17.86 -5.10
C ILE A 10 -10.34 18.80 -5.99
N ASP A 11 -11.64 18.53 -6.17
CA ASP A 11 -12.54 19.32 -6.99
C ASP A 11 -13.04 20.56 -6.22
N PRO A 12 -12.64 21.79 -6.62
CA PRO A 12 -13.06 23.00 -5.92
C PRO A 12 -14.58 23.20 -5.92
N ALA A 13 -15.29 22.75 -6.96
CA ALA A 13 -16.75 22.90 -7.02
C ALA A 13 -17.44 22.00 -5.98
N LEU A 14 -16.91 20.79 -5.76
CA LEU A 14 -17.40 19.90 -4.71
C LEU A 14 -17.03 20.40 -3.32
N VAL A 15 -15.85 21.01 -3.16
CA VAL A 15 -15.47 21.68 -1.89
C VAL A 15 -16.52 22.74 -1.54
N ASP A 16 -16.83 23.65 -2.45
CA ASP A 16 -17.83 24.71 -2.22
C ASP A 16 -19.20 24.14 -1.85
N GLU A 17 -19.64 23.07 -2.53
CA GLU A 17 -20.90 22.39 -2.25
C GLU A 17 -20.90 21.71 -0.86
N LEU A 18 -19.82 21.02 -0.50
CA LEU A 18 -19.67 20.37 0.80
C LEU A 18 -19.62 21.40 1.94
N GLU A 19 -18.92 22.51 1.78
CA GLU A 19 -18.88 23.60 2.75
C GLU A 19 -20.25 24.20 3.00
N PHE A 20 -21.06 24.36 1.94
CA PHE A 20 -22.43 24.83 2.06
C PHE A 20 -23.35 23.80 2.74
N LEU A 21 -23.31 22.53 2.30
CA LEU A 21 -24.19 21.47 2.81
C LEU A 21 -23.91 21.10 4.27
N PHE A 22 -22.65 21.19 4.71
CA PHE A 22 -22.21 20.80 6.05
C PHE A 22 -21.72 21.99 6.90
N ALA A 23 -22.25 23.18 6.63
CA ALA A 23 -21.86 24.41 7.34
C ALA A 23 -22.01 24.30 8.86
N ASP A 24 -23.06 23.60 9.33
CA ASP A 24 -23.31 23.38 10.75
C ASP A 24 -22.25 22.47 11.40
N GLU A 25 -21.87 21.37 10.74
CA GLU A 25 -20.85 20.42 11.20
C GLU A 25 -19.46 21.08 11.25
N ILE A 26 -19.17 21.94 10.27
CA ILE A 26 -17.95 22.73 10.19
C ILE A 26 -17.92 23.75 11.33
N ALA A 27 -19.00 24.52 11.52
CA ALA A 27 -19.12 25.50 12.60
C ALA A 27 -18.99 24.86 13.99
N LYS A 28 -19.44 23.61 14.17
CA LYS A 28 -19.28 22.81 15.40
C LYS A 28 -17.89 22.20 15.55
N GLY A 29 -17.02 22.28 14.54
CA GLY A 29 -15.68 21.68 14.53
C GLY A 29 -15.67 20.16 14.38
N SER A 30 -16.80 19.57 13.95
CA SER A 30 -16.93 18.12 13.73
C SER A 30 -16.54 17.68 12.32
N LEU A 31 -16.50 18.61 11.35
CA LEU A 31 -16.01 18.40 10.00
C LEU A 31 -14.98 19.48 9.64
N GLU A 32 -13.90 19.07 9.00
CA GLU A 32 -12.92 19.95 8.35
C GLU A 32 -12.75 19.48 6.90
N ILE A 33 -12.74 20.41 5.95
CA ILE A 33 -12.52 20.12 4.53
C ILE A 33 -11.17 20.71 4.15
N ILE A 34 -10.29 19.87 3.60
CA ILE A 34 -8.98 20.24 3.08
C ILE A 34 -9.05 20.15 1.55
N PRO A 35 -9.08 21.29 0.85
CA PRO A 35 -9.00 21.30 -0.61
C PRO A 35 -7.61 20.80 -1.05
N GLY A 36 -7.57 19.70 -1.81
CA GLY A 36 -6.33 19.20 -2.37
C GLY A 36 -6.33 17.76 -2.86
N ASP A 37 -5.22 17.40 -3.50
CA ASP A 37 -4.97 16.06 -4.01
C ASP A 37 -4.53 15.13 -2.87
N ALA A 38 -5.35 14.13 -2.53
CA ALA A 38 -5.02 13.15 -1.48
C ALA A 38 -3.76 12.32 -1.75
N THR A 39 -3.18 12.37 -2.95
CA THR A 39 -1.85 11.78 -3.23
C THR A 39 -0.70 12.71 -2.83
N LYS A 40 -0.97 13.98 -2.51
CA LYS A 40 0.03 15.01 -2.21
C LYS A 40 -0.16 15.69 -0.85
N VAL A 41 -1.40 15.90 -0.43
CA VAL A 41 -1.72 16.54 0.85
C VAL A 41 -1.16 15.72 2.01
N ASP A 42 -0.47 16.34 2.95
CA ASP A 42 -0.03 15.68 4.17
C ASP A 42 -1.24 15.35 5.04
N PHE A 43 -1.40 14.07 5.38
CA PHE A 43 -2.55 13.64 6.18
C PHE A 43 -2.40 14.15 7.61
N PRO A 44 -3.39 14.87 8.16
CA PRO A 44 -3.40 15.18 9.59
C PRO A 44 -3.55 13.89 10.40
N PRO A 45 -3.21 13.85 11.71
CA PRO A 45 -3.39 12.65 12.52
C PRO A 45 -4.82 12.10 12.48
N PHE A 46 -4.96 10.79 12.27
CA PHE A 46 -6.25 10.11 12.18
C PHE A 46 -6.17 8.68 12.70
N ASP A 47 -7.29 8.16 13.23
CA ASP A 47 -7.40 6.77 13.67
C ASP A 47 -7.98 5.87 12.56
N ILE A 48 -8.97 6.39 11.82
CA ILE A 48 -9.74 5.63 10.84
C ILE A 48 -9.74 6.35 9.50
N ALA A 49 -9.43 5.62 8.42
CA ALA A 49 -9.60 6.10 7.06
C ALA A 49 -10.79 5.42 6.38
N VAL A 50 -11.68 6.20 5.75
CA VAL A 50 -12.79 5.67 4.94
C VAL A 50 -12.81 6.41 3.62
N ALA A 51 -12.77 5.68 2.51
CA ALA A 51 -12.84 6.31 1.20
C ALA A 51 -13.35 5.37 0.11
N ASN A 52 -14.13 5.96 -0.80
CA ASN A 52 -14.33 5.42 -2.14
C ASN A 52 -13.23 6.00 -3.05
N LEU A 53 -12.13 5.26 -3.21
CA LEU A 53 -10.96 5.78 -3.89
C LEU A 53 -11.13 5.83 -5.41
N PRO A 54 -10.66 6.89 -6.09
CA PRO A 54 -10.46 6.84 -7.53
C PRO A 54 -9.43 5.74 -7.85
N TYR A 55 -9.74 4.91 -8.86
CA TYR A 55 -8.96 3.71 -9.15
C TYR A 55 -7.51 4.00 -9.57
N SER A 56 -7.27 5.13 -10.22
CA SER A 56 -5.93 5.57 -10.62
C SER A 56 -5.04 5.91 -9.43
N ALA A 57 -5.61 6.43 -8.33
CA ALA A 57 -4.86 6.84 -7.13
C ALA A 57 -4.77 5.73 -6.07
N SER A 58 -5.45 4.60 -6.27
CA SER A 58 -5.59 3.53 -5.28
C SER A 58 -4.25 3.05 -4.73
N SER A 59 -3.25 2.83 -5.59
CA SER A 59 -1.93 2.34 -5.13
C SER A 59 -1.19 3.38 -4.30
N GLU A 60 -1.16 4.63 -4.76
CA GLU A 60 -0.43 5.70 -4.10
C GLU A 60 -1.02 5.99 -2.72
N ILE A 61 -2.34 6.17 -2.65
CA ILE A 61 -3.05 6.42 -1.39
C ILE A 61 -2.86 5.25 -0.42
N THR A 62 -2.88 4.00 -0.90
CA THR A 62 -2.64 2.82 -0.03
C THR A 62 -1.24 2.86 0.58
N PHE A 63 -0.20 3.18 -0.20
CA PHE A 63 1.16 3.29 0.34
C PHE A 63 1.29 4.43 1.34
N ARG A 64 0.73 5.61 1.03
CA ARG A 64 0.74 6.77 1.94
C ARG A 64 0.02 6.46 3.26
N LEU A 65 -1.11 5.77 3.21
CA LEU A 65 -1.82 5.33 4.43
C LEU A 65 -0.97 4.37 5.25
N LEU A 66 -0.33 3.37 4.61
CA LEU A 66 0.55 2.43 5.32
C LEU A 66 1.73 3.14 5.99
N GLU A 67 2.20 4.27 5.45
CA GLU A 67 3.28 5.09 6.01
C GLU A 67 2.81 6.05 7.11
N SER A 68 1.55 6.51 7.05
CA SER A 68 0.99 7.48 8.02
C SER A 68 0.62 6.84 9.36
N GLY A 69 0.34 5.53 9.35
CA GLY A 69 -0.18 4.82 10.51
C GLY A 69 -1.68 5.08 10.71
N PHE A 70 -2.43 4.04 11.03
CA PHE A 70 -3.87 4.09 11.29
C PHE A 70 -4.32 2.86 12.08
N GLU A 71 -5.48 2.89 12.73
CA GLU A 71 -6.04 1.70 13.38
C GLU A 71 -6.80 0.82 12.37
N VAL A 72 -7.66 1.44 11.56
CA VAL A 72 -8.45 0.74 10.54
C VAL A 72 -8.65 1.62 9.31
N ALA A 73 -8.51 1.04 8.13
CA ALA A 73 -8.97 1.67 6.90
C ALA A 73 -10.07 0.83 6.24
N VAL A 74 -11.17 1.47 5.82
CA VAL A 74 -12.25 0.84 5.05
C VAL A 74 -12.31 1.51 3.69
N LEU A 75 -11.72 0.85 2.70
CA LEU A 75 -11.44 1.44 1.40
C LEU A 75 -12.09 0.63 0.29
N MET A 76 -12.60 1.33 -0.70
CA MET A 76 -13.13 0.71 -1.90
C MET A 76 -12.10 0.72 -3.02
N TYR A 77 -11.90 -0.44 -3.65
CA TYR A 77 -11.01 -0.62 -4.80
C TYR A 77 -11.73 -1.29 -5.97
N GLN A 78 -11.10 -1.32 -7.14
CA GLN A 78 -11.45 -2.33 -8.15
C GLN A 78 -11.24 -3.73 -7.58
N LYS A 79 -12.13 -4.67 -7.92
CA LYS A 79 -12.07 -6.03 -7.40
C LYS A 79 -10.72 -6.70 -7.67
N GLU A 80 -10.16 -6.53 -8.86
CA GLU A 80 -8.87 -7.12 -9.21
C GLU A 80 -7.70 -6.51 -8.42
N PHE A 81 -7.77 -5.20 -8.16
CA PHE A 81 -6.79 -4.52 -7.31
C PHE A 81 -6.84 -5.06 -5.87
N ALA A 82 -8.03 -5.15 -5.27
CA ALA A 82 -8.23 -5.74 -3.95
C ALA A 82 -7.75 -7.20 -3.88
N ARG A 83 -8.00 -8.01 -4.93
CA ARG A 83 -7.48 -9.38 -5.03
C ARG A 83 -5.97 -9.45 -5.02
N ARG A 84 -5.30 -8.52 -5.70
CA ARG A 84 -3.84 -8.44 -5.69
C ARG A 84 -3.31 -8.11 -4.30
N MET A 85 -3.99 -7.28 -3.50
CA MET A 85 -3.56 -6.98 -2.13
C MET A 85 -3.46 -8.25 -1.27
N ILE A 86 -4.38 -9.19 -1.44
CA ILE A 86 -4.46 -10.47 -0.70
C ILE A 86 -3.84 -11.67 -1.45
N ALA A 87 -3.16 -11.43 -2.57
CA ALA A 87 -2.57 -12.50 -3.37
C ALA A 87 -1.44 -13.19 -2.61
N GLN A 88 -1.53 -14.51 -2.47
CA GLN A 88 -0.53 -15.30 -1.74
C GLN A 88 0.79 -15.39 -2.50
N PRO A 89 1.95 -15.32 -1.81
CA PRO A 89 3.26 -15.70 -2.36
C PRO A 89 3.20 -16.95 -3.24
N GLY A 90 3.97 -16.98 -4.32
CA GLY A 90 3.98 -18.09 -5.29
C GLY A 90 2.87 -18.01 -6.35
N THR A 91 1.98 -17.02 -6.29
CA THR A 91 0.91 -16.85 -7.30
C THR A 91 1.22 -15.75 -8.32
N ARG A 92 0.62 -15.85 -9.51
CA ARG A 92 0.80 -14.83 -10.58
C ARG A 92 0.35 -13.43 -10.17
N GLY A 93 -0.60 -13.33 -9.24
CA GLY A 93 -1.17 -12.07 -8.76
C GLY A 93 -0.25 -11.27 -7.83
N VAL A 94 0.79 -11.91 -7.27
CA VAL A 94 1.73 -11.26 -6.34
C VAL A 94 2.51 -10.17 -7.06
N GLY A 95 2.59 -9.02 -6.39
CA GLY A 95 3.48 -7.93 -6.75
C GLY A 95 3.93 -7.15 -5.52
N ARG A 96 4.60 -6.02 -5.76
CA ARG A 96 5.02 -5.08 -4.71
C ARG A 96 3.88 -4.75 -3.74
N LEU A 97 2.69 -4.41 -4.26
CA LEU A 97 1.54 -4.07 -3.43
C LEU A 97 1.15 -5.21 -2.49
N SER A 98 1.07 -6.45 -3.00
CA SER A 98 0.72 -7.64 -2.23
C SER A 98 1.67 -7.82 -1.05
N VAL A 99 2.97 -7.80 -1.33
CA VAL A 99 4.02 -8.03 -0.33
C VAL A 99 4.04 -6.92 0.71
N MET A 100 4.00 -5.66 0.27
CA MET A 100 4.03 -4.52 1.19
C MET A 100 2.80 -4.46 2.08
N VAL A 101 1.60 -4.65 1.52
CA VAL A 101 0.36 -4.64 2.30
C VAL A 101 0.36 -5.78 3.32
N GLN A 102 0.62 -7.02 2.90
CA GLN A 102 0.58 -8.18 3.80
C GLN A 102 1.69 -8.18 4.86
N THR A 103 2.78 -7.45 4.64
CA THR A 103 3.83 -7.28 5.65
C THR A 103 3.36 -6.42 6.81
N TYR A 104 2.63 -5.34 6.52
CA TYR A 104 2.30 -4.30 7.51
C TYR A 104 0.82 -4.24 7.87
N ALA A 105 -0.03 -5.04 7.21
CA ALA A 105 -1.46 -5.03 7.44
C ALA A 105 -2.16 -6.31 6.96
N SER A 106 -3.24 -6.64 7.65
CA SER A 106 -4.20 -7.65 7.20
C SER A 106 -5.29 -6.98 6.37
N VAL A 107 -5.73 -7.66 5.30
CA VAL A 107 -6.80 -7.16 4.43
C VAL A 107 -7.94 -8.16 4.41
N LYS A 108 -9.12 -7.72 4.86
CA LYS A 108 -10.36 -8.51 4.86
C LYS A 108 -11.36 -7.92 3.89
N PRO A 109 -11.80 -8.64 2.85
CA PRO A 109 -12.88 -8.18 2.01
C PRO A 109 -14.20 -8.13 2.78
N LEU A 110 -14.98 -7.05 2.59
CA LEU A 110 -16.23 -6.80 3.30
C LEU A 110 -17.45 -6.91 2.38
N LEU A 111 -17.44 -6.19 1.25
CA LEU A 111 -18.60 -6.06 0.37
C LEU A 111 -18.20 -5.92 -1.09
N GLU A 112 -18.68 -6.82 -1.94
CA GLU A 112 -18.50 -6.70 -3.39
C GLU A 112 -19.64 -5.88 -4.02
N LEU A 113 -19.29 -4.83 -4.77
CA LEU A 113 -20.24 -3.92 -5.41
C LEU A 113 -20.32 -4.17 -6.92
N SER A 114 -21.56 -4.15 -7.43
CA SER A 114 -21.83 -4.19 -8.87
C SER A 114 -21.61 -2.80 -9.50
N PRO A 115 -21.19 -2.71 -10.77
CA PRO A 115 -21.17 -1.46 -11.53
C PRO A 115 -22.46 -0.63 -11.45
N ASN A 116 -23.60 -1.28 -11.24
CA ASN A 116 -24.90 -0.62 -11.13
C ASN A 116 -25.03 0.32 -9.91
N ALA A 117 -24.17 0.16 -8.89
CA ALA A 117 -24.12 0.99 -7.70
C ALA A 117 -23.49 2.38 -7.92
N PHE A 118 -22.97 2.66 -9.12
CA PHE A 118 -22.21 3.89 -9.40
C PHE A 118 -22.84 4.71 -10.54
N ARG A 119 -22.52 6.00 -10.54
CA ARG A 119 -22.80 6.94 -11.63
C ARG A 119 -21.57 7.84 -11.84
N PRO A 120 -20.96 7.84 -13.05
CA PRO A 120 -21.20 6.91 -14.15
C PRO A 120 -20.85 5.46 -13.78
N LYS A 121 -21.39 4.48 -14.52
CA LYS A 121 -21.13 3.05 -14.24
C LYS A 121 -19.69 2.67 -14.66
N PRO A 122 -18.86 2.09 -13.78
CA PRO A 122 -17.56 1.56 -14.17
C PRO A 122 -17.71 0.28 -15.01
N GLN A 123 -16.66 -0.12 -15.73
CA GLN A 123 -16.65 -1.36 -16.51
C GLN A 123 -16.36 -2.61 -15.67
N VAL A 124 -15.95 -2.43 -14.41
CA VAL A 124 -15.48 -3.50 -13.53
C VAL A 124 -16.18 -3.45 -12.18
N ARG A 125 -16.19 -4.58 -11.47
CA ARG A 125 -16.70 -4.67 -10.10
C ARG A 125 -15.75 -4.02 -9.11
N SER A 126 -16.30 -3.55 -8.00
CA SER A 126 -15.55 -2.97 -6.88
C SER A 126 -15.62 -3.87 -5.66
N TRP A 127 -14.66 -3.70 -4.75
CA TRP A 127 -14.64 -4.40 -3.47
C TRP A 127 -14.30 -3.41 -2.36
N VAL A 128 -15.16 -3.32 -1.34
CA VAL A 128 -14.83 -2.68 -0.07
C VAL A 128 -14.02 -3.67 0.76
N VAL A 129 -12.86 -3.23 1.24
CA VAL A 129 -11.97 -4.02 2.10
C VAL A 129 -11.70 -3.28 3.40
N ARG A 130 -11.52 -4.04 4.48
CA ARG A 130 -10.96 -3.58 5.73
C ARG A 130 -9.46 -3.84 5.72
N ILE A 131 -8.66 -2.84 6.00
CA ILE A 131 -7.22 -2.93 6.21
C ILE A 131 -6.98 -2.66 7.70
N THR A 132 -6.27 -3.57 8.37
CA THR A 132 -5.93 -3.44 9.79
C THR A 132 -4.42 -3.62 9.92
N PRO A 133 -3.67 -2.55 10.27
CA PRO A 133 -2.23 -2.62 10.42
C PRO A 133 -1.79 -3.58 11.52
N HIS A 134 -0.61 -4.14 11.36
CA HIS A 134 0.07 -4.94 12.35
C HIS A 134 1.59 -4.82 12.18
N GLU A 135 2.33 -5.17 13.21
CA GLU A 135 3.77 -5.34 13.09
C GLU A 135 4.11 -6.48 12.12
N PRO A 136 5.22 -6.41 11.38
CA PRO A 136 5.70 -7.52 10.57
C PRO A 136 5.78 -8.81 11.40
N PRO A 137 5.25 -9.94 10.90
CA PRO A 137 5.23 -11.19 11.66
C PRO A 137 6.62 -11.87 11.75
N TYR A 138 7.67 -11.21 11.27
CA TYR A 138 9.05 -11.66 11.24
C TYR A 138 10.00 -10.49 11.58
N PRO A 139 11.23 -10.77 12.03
CA PRO A 139 12.21 -9.71 12.29
C PRO A 139 12.47 -8.86 11.05
N LEU A 140 12.27 -7.55 11.18
CA LEU A 140 12.55 -6.60 10.12
C LEU A 140 13.31 -5.40 10.67
N ALA A 141 14.55 -5.22 10.22
CA ALA A 141 15.48 -4.22 10.76
C ALA A 141 15.15 -2.80 10.28
N ASP A 142 14.90 -2.63 8.98
CA ASP A 142 14.63 -1.33 8.39
C ASP A 142 13.50 -1.41 7.35
N ARG A 143 12.42 -0.67 7.61
CA ARG A 143 11.22 -0.60 6.77
C ARG A 143 11.50 0.04 5.40
N ARG A 144 12.39 1.02 5.32
CA ARG A 144 12.76 1.70 4.06
C ARG A 144 13.56 0.75 3.19
N ILE A 145 14.57 0.08 3.75
CA ILE A 145 15.36 -0.92 3.02
C ILE A 145 14.47 -2.06 2.54
N TYR A 146 13.53 -2.52 3.37
CA TYR A 146 12.53 -3.51 2.95
C TYR A 146 11.72 -3.05 1.73
N ALA A 147 11.16 -1.84 1.80
CA ALA A 147 10.37 -1.27 0.71
C ALA A 147 11.19 -1.17 -0.59
N ASP A 148 12.46 -0.79 -0.47
CA ASP A 148 13.39 -0.71 -1.60
C ASP A 148 13.75 -2.08 -2.18
N VAL A 149 13.99 -3.09 -1.35
CA VAL A 149 14.25 -4.46 -1.81
C VAL A 149 13.06 -4.99 -2.58
N VAL A 150 11.86 -4.87 -2.02
CA VAL A 150 10.62 -5.30 -2.69
C VAL A 150 10.43 -4.53 -4.00
N ARG A 151 10.63 -3.21 -4.01
CA ARG A 151 10.54 -2.36 -5.20
C ARG A 151 11.52 -2.78 -6.30
N VAL A 152 12.79 -2.97 -5.96
CA VAL A 152 13.85 -3.37 -6.90
C VAL A 152 13.54 -4.74 -7.48
N LEU A 153 13.23 -5.72 -6.63
CA LEU A 153 12.97 -7.09 -7.07
C LEU A 153 11.76 -7.17 -8.01
N PHE A 154 10.64 -6.51 -7.69
CA PHE A 154 9.48 -6.50 -8.59
C PHE A 154 9.67 -5.65 -9.86
N SER A 155 10.59 -4.67 -9.86
CA SER A 155 10.99 -3.97 -11.10
C SER A 155 11.72 -4.91 -12.07
N TYR A 156 12.39 -5.93 -11.54
CA TYR A 156 13.08 -6.97 -12.31
C TYR A 156 12.44 -8.35 -12.14
N ARG A 157 11.11 -8.41 -12.06
CA ARG A 157 10.31 -9.62 -11.77
C ARG A 157 10.72 -10.89 -12.54
N ARG A 158 11.16 -10.76 -13.79
CA ARG A 158 11.55 -11.90 -14.64
C ARG A 158 12.98 -12.43 -14.37
N LYS A 159 13.78 -11.71 -13.59
CA LYS A 159 15.14 -12.10 -13.19
C LYS A 159 15.11 -12.90 -11.89
N THR A 160 16.18 -13.68 -11.66
CA THR A 160 16.39 -14.29 -10.34
C THR A 160 16.71 -13.22 -9.30
N ILE A 161 16.55 -13.51 -8.01
CA ILE A 161 16.85 -12.57 -6.91
C ILE A 161 18.27 -12.01 -7.03
N ARG A 162 19.27 -12.88 -7.22
CA ARG A 162 20.67 -12.48 -7.44
C ARG A 162 20.83 -11.43 -8.54
N LYS A 163 20.19 -11.66 -9.70
CA LYS A 163 20.25 -10.76 -10.85
C LYS A 163 19.41 -9.49 -10.64
N GLY A 164 18.30 -9.60 -9.89
CA GLY A 164 17.44 -8.49 -9.51
C GLY A 164 18.16 -7.49 -8.62
N LEU A 165 18.77 -7.96 -7.51
CA LEU A 165 19.55 -7.13 -6.59
C LEU A 165 20.69 -6.39 -7.30
N ARG A 166 21.50 -7.09 -8.11
CA ARG A 166 22.56 -6.49 -8.92
C ARG A 166 22.08 -5.48 -9.97
N SER A 167 20.80 -5.51 -10.32
CA SER A 167 20.20 -4.53 -11.24
C SER A 167 19.75 -3.26 -10.51
N GLY A 168 19.59 -3.28 -9.18
CA GLY A 168 19.19 -2.16 -8.33
C GLY A 168 20.29 -1.17 -7.98
N LYS A 169 21.26 -0.94 -8.88
CA LYS A 169 22.47 -0.13 -8.62
C LYS A 169 22.19 1.34 -8.26
N ASN A 170 21.02 1.86 -8.64
CA ASN A 170 20.59 3.22 -8.30
C ASN A 170 19.91 3.31 -6.92
N THR A 171 19.79 2.18 -6.21
CA THR A 171 19.10 2.09 -4.93
C THR A 171 20.01 1.51 -3.85
N PHE A 172 20.92 0.61 -4.23
CA PHE A 172 21.85 -0.02 -3.30
C PHE A 172 23.30 0.10 -3.78
N GLU A 173 24.19 0.33 -2.83
CA GLU A 173 25.63 0.27 -3.06
C GLU A 173 26.07 -1.12 -3.52
N ALA A 174 27.00 -1.17 -4.47
CA ALA A 174 27.40 -2.43 -5.09
C ALA A 174 28.06 -3.38 -4.08
N THR A 175 28.84 -2.85 -3.13
CA THR A 175 29.49 -3.62 -2.07
C THR A 175 28.47 -4.28 -1.14
N ALA A 176 27.46 -3.52 -0.69
CA ALA A 176 26.37 -4.02 0.14
C ALA A 176 25.58 -5.13 -0.55
N VAL A 177 25.31 -4.99 -1.86
CA VAL A 177 24.65 -6.04 -2.65
C VAL A 177 25.47 -7.32 -2.69
N GLU A 178 26.78 -7.24 -2.93
CA GLU A 178 27.62 -8.43 -3.00
C GLU A 178 27.83 -9.11 -1.64
N GLN A 179 27.93 -8.33 -0.55
CA GLN A 179 27.96 -8.85 0.82
C GLN A 179 26.66 -9.59 1.15
N ALA A 180 25.51 -8.95 0.90
CA ALA A 180 24.21 -9.59 1.10
C ALA A 180 24.06 -10.87 0.27
N ILE A 181 24.50 -10.88 -1.00
CA ILE A 181 24.48 -12.08 -1.86
C ILE A 181 25.40 -13.19 -1.33
N ALA A 182 26.54 -12.85 -0.72
CA ALA A 182 27.44 -13.86 -0.16
C ALA A 182 26.83 -14.57 1.07
N ASP A 183 26.03 -13.85 1.85
CA ASP A 183 25.43 -14.34 3.11
C ASP A 183 24.04 -14.97 2.94
N LEU A 184 23.45 -14.91 1.75
CA LEU A 184 22.13 -15.46 1.44
C LEU A 184 22.23 -16.89 0.87
N PRO A 185 21.28 -17.79 1.20
CA PRO A 185 21.22 -19.12 0.61
C PRO A 185 21.11 -19.11 -0.92
N ASP A 186 21.85 -19.99 -1.60
CA ASP A 186 21.93 -19.98 -3.06
C ASP A 186 20.63 -20.44 -3.74
N ASP A 187 19.86 -21.32 -3.10
CA ASP A 187 18.52 -21.70 -3.54
C ASP A 187 17.56 -20.50 -3.53
N LEU A 188 17.55 -19.69 -2.48
CA LEU A 188 16.82 -18.41 -2.42
C LEU A 188 17.25 -17.45 -3.54
N LEU A 189 18.56 -17.31 -3.75
CA LEU A 189 19.12 -16.41 -4.77
C LEU A 189 18.74 -16.79 -6.22
N ARG A 190 18.44 -18.07 -6.46
CA ARG A 190 17.99 -18.62 -7.76
C ARG A 190 16.48 -18.47 -7.98
N GLN A 191 15.70 -18.19 -6.94
CA GLN A 191 14.26 -17.94 -7.06
C GLN A 191 13.95 -16.65 -7.82
N ARG A 192 12.67 -16.45 -8.16
CA ARG A 192 12.12 -15.21 -8.71
C ARG A 192 11.26 -14.50 -7.68
N PRO A 193 11.11 -13.16 -7.75
CA PRO A 193 10.36 -12.39 -6.75
C PRO A 193 8.94 -12.89 -6.47
N GLU A 194 8.20 -13.38 -7.47
CA GLU A 194 6.86 -13.93 -7.25
C GLU A 194 6.82 -15.19 -6.37
N ASN A 195 7.94 -15.91 -6.23
CA ASN A 195 8.00 -17.17 -5.49
C ASN A 195 8.43 -16.99 -4.03
N LEU A 196 8.95 -15.82 -3.67
CA LEU A 196 9.41 -15.53 -2.32
C LEU A 196 8.22 -15.40 -1.37
N SER A 197 8.33 -16.06 -0.23
CA SER A 197 7.57 -15.77 0.97
C SER A 197 7.87 -14.36 1.50
N LEU A 198 6.97 -13.86 2.35
CA LEU A 198 7.14 -12.55 2.99
C LEU A 198 8.39 -12.51 3.90
N GLU A 199 8.68 -13.61 4.57
CA GLU A 199 9.86 -13.77 5.43
C GLU A 199 11.17 -13.77 4.61
N GLU A 200 11.19 -14.40 3.43
CA GLU A 200 12.37 -14.36 2.55
C GLU A 200 12.68 -12.94 2.06
N PHE A 201 11.66 -12.12 1.77
CA PHE A 201 11.88 -10.69 1.49
C PHE A 201 12.52 -9.97 2.69
N ALA A 202 12.09 -10.28 3.91
CA ALA A 202 12.64 -9.68 5.12
C ALA A 202 14.07 -10.13 5.39
N LEU A 203 14.38 -11.40 5.16
CA LEU A 203 15.74 -11.92 5.25
C LEU A 203 16.69 -11.18 4.30
N ILE A 204 16.28 -10.98 3.05
CA ILE A 204 17.06 -10.22 2.07
C ILE A 204 17.24 -8.77 2.55
N ALA A 205 16.16 -8.11 2.97
CA ALA A 205 16.22 -6.73 3.46
C ALA A 205 17.13 -6.56 4.69
N ASN A 206 17.08 -7.50 5.63
CA ASN A 206 17.92 -7.47 6.83
C ASN A 206 19.41 -7.63 6.48
N ARG A 207 19.75 -8.48 5.50
CA ARG A 207 21.14 -8.60 5.00
C ARG A 207 21.59 -7.34 4.28
N MET A 208 20.70 -6.70 3.55
CA MET A 208 20.96 -5.39 2.92
C MET A 208 21.11 -4.26 3.95
N SER A 209 20.55 -4.40 5.16
CA SER A 209 20.60 -3.37 6.22
C SER A 209 21.84 -3.46 7.11
N GLY A 210 22.47 -4.63 7.17
CA GLY A 210 23.66 -4.88 8.00
C GLY A 210 25.00 -4.62 7.30
N CYS A 211 24.97 -4.00 6.11
CA CYS A 211 26.14 -3.65 5.31
C CYS A 211 26.45 -2.16 5.38
#